data_AF-A0A377PEH9-F1
#
_entry.id   AF-A0A377PEH9-F1
#
_cell.length_a   1.000
_cell.length_b   1.000
_cell.length_c   1.000
_cell.angle_alpha   90.00
_cell.angle_beta   90.00
_cell.angle_gamma   90.00
#
_symmetry.space_group_name_H-M   'P 1'
#
loop_
_entity.id
_entity.type
_entity.pdbx_description
1 polymer ?
#
loop_
_entity_poly.entity_id
_entity_poly.type
_entity_poly.pdbx_seq_one_letter_code
_entity_poly.pdbx_strand_id
1 'polypeptide(L)'
;MAAILHEQGNYPQEKFWQRVTECVTDYQRAHPELAERFERYDMFSPAFTHSCLNRLQLANNRQMINLSDPSQNLKFAGQLDNPLVTFK
;
A
#
# COMPACT_ATOMS: atom_id res chain seq x y z
N MET A 1 4.21 -4.77 -10.11
CA MET A 1 5.38 -4.21 -10.84
C MET A 1 6.70 -4.64 -10.23
N ALA A 2 6.93 -4.42 -8.92
CA ALA A 2 8.17 -4.81 -8.23
C ALA A 2 8.64 -6.25 -8.55
N ALA A 3 7.75 -7.24 -8.45
CA ALA A 3 8.06 -8.65 -8.76
C ALA A 3 8.57 -8.85 -10.20
N ILE A 4 7.90 -8.25 -11.19
CA ILE A 4 8.30 -8.36 -12.61
C ILE A 4 9.69 -7.76 -12.83
N LEU A 5 9.96 -6.59 -12.26
CA LEU A 5 11.26 -5.92 -12.38
C LEU A 5 12.38 -6.72 -11.72
N HIS A 6 12.08 -7.35 -10.58
CA HIS A 6 13.01 -8.23 -9.88
C HIS A 6 13.34 -9.48 -10.70
N GLU A 7 12.33 -10.16 -11.23
CA GLU A 7 12.50 -11.42 -11.94
C GLU A 7 13.04 -11.26 -13.37
N GLN A 8 12.65 -10.17 -14.06
CA GLN A 8 12.86 -10.04 -15.51
C GLN A 8 13.63 -8.76 -15.91
N GLY A 9 13.67 -7.76 -15.03
CA GLY A 9 14.25 -6.45 -15.32
C GLY A 9 15.68 -6.27 -14.81
N ASN A 10 16.29 -7.31 -14.21
CA ASN A 10 17.56 -7.22 -13.49
C ASN A 10 17.57 -6.06 -12.47
N TYR A 11 16.41 -5.80 -11.85
CA TYR A 11 16.18 -4.66 -10.98
C TYR A 11 15.65 -5.14 -9.62
N PRO A 12 16.51 -5.22 -8.59
CA PRO A 12 16.15 -5.77 -7.29
C PRO A 12 14.93 -5.10 -6.65
N GLN A 13 14.07 -5.88 -5.99
CA GLN A 13 12.89 -5.36 -5.30
C GLN A 13 13.26 -4.37 -4.18
N GLU A 14 14.42 -4.55 -3.55
CA GLU A 14 14.95 -3.67 -2.52
C GLU A 14 15.20 -2.27 -3.09
N LYS A 15 15.79 -2.19 -4.29
CA LYS A 15 15.96 -0.92 -5.01
C LYS A 15 14.63 -0.29 -5.37
N PHE A 16 13.64 -1.10 -5.75
CA PHE A 16 12.29 -0.60 -6.05
C PHE A 16 11.67 0.06 -4.81
N TRP A 17 11.64 -0.65 -3.69
CA TRP A 17 11.03 -0.15 -2.45
C TRP A 17 11.81 1.01 -1.82
N GLN A 18 13.13 1.03 -1.97
CA GLN A 18 13.94 2.19 -1.64
C GLN A 18 13.53 3.42 -2.45
N ARG A 19 13.35 3.30 -3.78
CA ARG A 19 12.88 4.42 -4.62
C ARG A 19 11.48 4.91 -4.27
N VAL A 20 10.58 4.00 -3.90
CA VAL A 20 9.24 4.40 -3.42
C VAL A 20 9.36 5.18 -2.11
N THR A 21 10.21 4.72 -1.18
CA THR A 21 10.46 5.39 0.11
C THR A 21 11.04 6.80 -0.08
N GLU A 22 12.03 6.94 -0.97
CA GLU A 22 12.60 8.24 -1.34
C GLU A 22 11.52 9.18 -1.89
N CYS A 23 10.68 8.72 -2.80
CA CYS A 23 9.59 9.51 -3.37
C CYS A 23 8.59 10.00 -2.30
N VAL A 24 8.17 9.11 -1.39
CA VAL A 24 7.28 9.48 -0.27
C VAL A 24 7.96 10.51 0.64
N THR A 25 9.22 10.30 0.98
CA THR A 25 9.97 11.18 1.89
C THR A 25 10.20 12.56 1.28
N ASP A 26 10.56 12.62 -0.01
CA ASP A 26 10.75 13.88 -0.73
C ASP A 26 9.44 14.67 -0.81
N TYR A 27 8.31 13.99 -1.01
CA TYR A 27 6.99 14.61 -0.94
C TYR A 27 6.68 15.17 0.46
N GLN A 28 6.91 14.38 1.51
CA GLN A 28 6.68 14.84 2.88
C GLN A 28 7.55 16.04 3.25
N ARG A 29 8.82 16.07 2.79
CA ARG A 29 9.74 17.19 2.98
C ARG A 29 9.31 18.45 2.23
N ALA A 30 8.75 18.29 1.03
CA ALA A 30 8.26 19.42 0.23
C ALA A 30 6.96 20.02 0.80
N HIS A 31 6.23 19.27 1.63
CA HIS A 31 4.92 19.65 2.18
C HIS A 31 4.86 19.59 3.72
N PRO A 32 5.71 20.36 4.44
CA PRO A 32 5.72 20.35 5.91
C PRO A 32 4.39 20.80 6.53
N GLU A 33 3.56 21.57 5.82
CA GLU A 33 2.21 21.97 6.23
C GLU A 33 1.25 20.78 6.44
N LEU A 34 1.59 19.60 5.92
CA LEU A 34 0.80 18.37 6.06
C LEU A 34 1.36 17.42 7.13
N ALA A 35 2.35 17.84 7.92
CA ALA A 35 3.03 16.99 8.91
C ALA A 35 2.06 16.21 9.82
N GLU A 36 1.06 16.89 10.39
CA GLU A 36 0.05 16.24 11.24
C GLU A 36 -0.74 15.15 10.51
N ARG A 37 -0.98 15.31 9.20
CA ARG A 37 -1.68 14.30 8.40
C ARG A 37 -0.78 13.10 8.12
N PHE A 38 0.51 13.31 7.90
CA PHE A 38 1.47 12.23 7.72
C PHE A 38 1.69 11.42 9.00
N GLU A 39 1.68 12.06 10.16
CA GLU A 39 1.72 11.36 11.45
C GLU A 39 0.43 10.57 11.71
N ARG A 40 -0.74 11.15 11.40
CA ARG A 40 -2.03 10.47 11.56
C ARG A 40 -2.17 9.27 10.62
N TYR A 41 -1.66 9.37 9.41
CA TYR A 41 -1.73 8.34 8.37
C TYR A 41 -0.32 7.91 7.97
N ASP A 42 0.37 7.21 8.88
CA ASP A 42 1.77 6.82 8.70
C ASP A 42 1.93 5.80 7.56
N MET A 43 2.48 6.27 6.43
CA MET A 43 2.84 5.45 5.27
C MET A 43 3.92 4.41 5.59
N PHE A 44 4.64 4.56 6.71
CA PHE A 44 5.72 3.67 7.14
C PHE A 44 5.35 2.84 8.37
N SER A 45 4.06 2.67 8.66
CA SER A 45 3.60 1.69 9.65
C SER A 45 4.16 0.29 9.31
N PRO A 46 4.57 -0.53 10.31
CA PRO A 46 5.19 -1.84 10.11
C PRO A 46 4.36 -2.80 9.25
N ALA A 47 3.03 -2.69 9.34
CA ALA A 47 2.10 -3.49 8.57
C ALA A 47 0.80 -2.71 8.28
N PHE A 48 0.05 -3.19 7.29
CA PHE A 48 -1.27 -2.65 6.93
C PHE A 48 -2.28 -3.74 6.64
N THR A 49 -3.56 -3.42 6.75
CA THR A 49 -4.65 -4.39 6.58
C THR A 49 -4.67 -4.97 5.16
N HIS A 50 -4.68 -6.30 5.07
CA HIS A 50 -4.70 -6.99 3.78
C HIS A 50 -6.12 -7.11 3.24
N SER A 51 -6.45 -6.35 2.20
CA SER A 51 -7.73 -6.49 1.49
C SER A 51 -7.63 -7.55 0.39
N CYS A 52 -8.45 -8.59 0.46
CA CYS A 52 -8.44 -9.71 -0.46
C CYS A 52 -9.49 -9.56 -1.57
N LEU A 53 -9.07 -9.09 -2.74
CA LEU A 53 -9.97 -8.82 -3.87
C LEU A 53 -10.71 -10.07 -4.38
N ASN A 54 -10.05 -11.23 -4.44
CA ASN A 54 -10.72 -12.46 -4.87
C ASN A 54 -11.85 -12.87 -3.91
N ARG A 55 -11.72 -12.59 -2.61
CA ARG A 55 -12.79 -12.85 -1.63
C ARG A 55 -13.99 -11.92 -1.83
N LEU A 56 -13.76 -10.68 -2.27
CA LEU A 56 -14.84 -9.76 -2.66
C LEU A 56 -15.64 -10.32 -3.83
N GLN A 57 -14.94 -10.79 -4.86
CA GLN A 57 -15.59 -11.35 -6.05
C GLN A 57 -16.41 -12.60 -5.73
N LEU A 58 -15.87 -13.49 -4.89
CA LEU A 58 -16.58 -14.70 -4.46
C LEU A 58 -17.81 -14.37 -3.59
N ALA A 59 -17.78 -13.29 -2.83
CA ALA A 59 -18.92 -12.85 -2.03
C ALA A 59 -20.04 -12.25 -2.88
N ASN A 60 -19.70 -11.40 -3.86
CA ASN A 60 -20.67 -10.88 -4.83
C ASN A 60 -19.98 -10.51 -6.15
N ASN A 61 -20.14 -11.38 -7.16
CA ASN A 61 -19.53 -11.20 -8.48
C ASN A 61 -20.29 -10.24 -9.40
N ARG A 62 -21.52 -9.83 -9.05
CA ARG A 62 -22.34 -8.88 -9.82
C ARG A 62 -22.15 -7.44 -9.37
N GLN A 63 -21.89 -7.24 -8.08
CA GLN A 63 -21.62 -5.94 -7.48
C GLN A 63 -20.58 -6.09 -6.36
N MET A 64 -19.30 -6.19 -6.76
CA MET A 64 -18.17 -6.41 -5.84
C MET A 64 -17.98 -5.30 -4.81
N ILE A 65 -18.34 -4.07 -5.17
CA ILE A 65 -18.19 -2.87 -4.33
C ILE A 65 -19.52 -2.12 -4.36
N ASN A 66 -20.06 -1.81 -3.19
CA ASN A 66 -21.15 -0.87 -3.08
C ASN A 66 -20.55 0.55 -3.20
N LEU A 67 -20.82 1.25 -4.30
CA LEU A 67 -20.27 2.60 -4.53
C LEU A 67 -20.79 3.64 -3.52
N SER A 68 -21.92 3.36 -2.87
CA SER A 68 -22.49 4.20 -1.82
C SER A 68 -21.85 3.98 -0.45
N ASP A 69 -21.20 2.83 -0.23
CA ASP A 69 -20.37 2.53 0.94
C ASP A 69 -19.28 1.50 0.58
N PRO A 70 -18.13 1.96 0.04
CA PRO A 70 -17.06 1.08 -0.42
C PRO A 70 -16.41 0.28 0.72
N SER A 71 -16.54 0.75 1.96
CA SER A 71 -15.84 0.21 3.13
C SER A 71 -16.52 -1.03 3.70
N GLN A 72 -17.85 -1.12 3.64
CA GLN A 72 -18.60 -2.26 4.20
C GLN A 72 -18.32 -3.60 3.53
N ASN A 73 -17.96 -3.58 2.24
CA ASN A 73 -17.75 -4.82 1.50
C ASN A 73 -16.33 -5.38 1.65
N LEU A 74 -15.36 -4.59 2.10
CA LEU A 74 -13.95 -4.98 2.16
C LEU A 74 -13.75 -6.29 2.94
N LYS A 75 -13.14 -7.28 2.29
CA LYS A 75 -12.80 -8.56 2.91
C LYS A 75 -11.35 -8.52 3.34
N PHE A 76 -11.13 -8.30 4.63
CA PHE A 76 -9.80 -8.27 5.22
C PHE A 76 -9.34 -9.67 5.64
N ALA A 77 -8.04 -9.94 5.50
CA ALA A 77 -7.42 -11.18 5.92
C ALA A 77 -6.06 -10.91 6.58
N GLY A 78 -6.10 -10.55 7.86
CA GLY A 78 -4.88 -10.20 8.61
C GLY A 78 -4.21 -8.94 8.05
N GLN A 79 -2.89 -8.92 8.12
CA GLN A 79 -2.06 -7.79 7.70
C GLN A 79 -0.95 -8.25 6.76
N LEU A 80 -0.42 -7.32 5.96
CA LEU A 80 0.82 -7.49 5.20
C LEU A 80 1.89 -6.61 5.79
N ASP A 81 3.11 -7.14 5.84
CA ASP A 81 4.29 -6.37 6.19
C ASP A 81 4.53 -5.27 5.16
N ASN A 82 4.78 -4.07 5.63
CA ASN A 82 5.01 -2.93 4.78
C ASN A 82 6.47 -2.89 4.33
N PRO A 83 6.75 -3.04 3.02
CA PRO A 83 8.13 -3.07 2.52
C PRO A 83 8.85 -1.72 2.65
N LEU A 84 8.13 -0.61 2.89
CA LEU A 84 8.73 0.72 3.04
C LEU A 84 9.43 0.89 4.39
N VAL A 85 9.06 0.11 5.41
CA VAL A 85 9.57 0.24 6.78
C VAL A 85 11.09 0.03 6.85
N THR A 86 11.60 -0.88 6.03
CA THR A 86 13.03 -1.22 5.99
C THR A 86 13.92 -0.07 5.50
N PHE A 87 13.34 0.91 4.81
CA PHE A 87 14.09 1.97 4.12
C PHE A 87 13.77 3.38 4.61
N LYS A 88 12.91 3.52 5.64
CA LYS A 88 12.61 4.81 6.29
C LYS A 88 13.84 5.36 7.02
#